data_AF-A0A957M3R1-F1
#
_entry.id   AF-A0A957M3R1-F1
#
_cell.length_a   1.000
_cell.length_b   1.000
_cell.length_c   1.000
_cell.angle_alpha   90.00
_cell.angle_beta   90.00
_cell.angle_gamma   90.00
#
_symmetry.space_group_name_H-M   'P 1'
#
loop_
_entity.id
_entity.type
_entity.pdbx_description
1 polymer ?
#
loop_
_entity_poly.entity_id
_entity_poly.type
_entity_poly.pdbx_seq_one_letter_code
_entity_poly.pdbx_strand_id
1 'polypeptide(L)'
;VGFGGGEGGNPDDGSSGSGGGGGGGGYALGRPVAVISVDVHGVQVQPVFDLTKVAIAALTAFGAVFIAWRRMSRAANKMEEG
;
A
#
# COMPACT_ATOMS: atom_id res chain seq x y z
N VAL A 1 -9.64 -12.03 -2.69
CA VAL A 1 -9.16 -10.77 -3.29
C VAL A 1 -10.36 -9.86 -3.40
N GLY A 2 -10.39 -8.78 -2.62
CA GLY A 2 -11.40 -7.73 -2.79
C GLY A 2 -10.88 -6.62 -3.71
N PHE A 3 -11.74 -5.68 -4.07
CA PHE A 3 -11.35 -4.42 -4.71
C PHE A 3 -12.02 -3.30 -3.91
N GLY A 4 -11.27 -2.25 -3.60
CA GLY A 4 -11.77 -0.99 -3.07
C GLY A 4 -11.78 0.06 -4.17
N GLY A 5 -12.71 1.00 -4.14
CA GLY A 5 -12.71 2.19 -4.99
C GLY A 5 -12.88 3.41 -4.10
N GLY A 6 -12.16 4.49 -4.38
CA GLY A 6 -12.37 5.80 -3.79
C GLY A 6 -12.68 6.80 -4.90
N GLU A 7 -13.64 7.69 -4.68
CA GLU A 7 -13.93 8.79 -5.61
C GLU A 7 -13.59 10.11 -4.92
N GLY A 8 -12.89 10.99 -5.62
CA GLY A 8 -12.55 12.33 -5.15
C GLY A 8 -13.10 13.39 -6.11
N GLY A 9 -13.93 14.28 -5.58
CA GLY A 9 -14.47 15.45 -6.28
C GLY A 9 -14.34 16.71 -5.41
N ASN A 10 -14.05 17.84 -6.04
CA ASN A 10 -14.00 19.15 -5.39
C ASN A 10 -15.40 19.80 -5.46
N PRO A 11 -16.02 20.23 -4.34
CA PRO A 11 -17.39 20.76 -4.37
C PRO A 11 -17.51 22.18 -4.95
N ASP A 12 -16.40 22.92 -5.06
CA ASP A 12 -16.41 24.37 -5.24
C ASP A 12 -16.22 24.84 -6.70
N ASP A 13 -15.91 23.94 -7.63
CA ASP A 13 -15.87 24.22 -9.05
C ASP A 13 -16.95 23.38 -9.75
N GLY A 14 -17.83 24.01 -10.54
CA GLY A 14 -18.84 23.32 -11.34
C GLY A 14 -18.29 22.39 -12.43
N SER A 15 -17.03 21.95 -12.31
CA SER A 15 -16.37 20.97 -13.14
C SER A 15 -16.47 19.59 -12.47
N SER A 16 -17.18 18.66 -13.11
CA SER A 16 -17.26 17.28 -12.64
C SER A 16 -15.94 16.56 -12.93
N GLY A 17 -14.92 16.80 -12.11
CA GLY A 17 -13.69 16.01 -12.13
C GLY A 17 -13.93 14.65 -11.51
N SER A 18 -14.09 13.59 -12.32
CA SER A 18 -14.14 12.21 -11.81
C SER A 18 -12.71 11.71 -11.55
N GLY A 19 -12.30 11.71 -10.28
CA GLY A 19 -11.06 11.09 -9.82
C GLY A 19 -11.34 9.73 -9.21
N GLY A 20 -11.05 8.65 -9.95
CA GLY A 20 -11.13 7.27 -9.45
C GLY A 20 -9.82 6.82 -8.79
N GLY A 21 -9.87 6.43 -7.52
CA GLY A 21 -8.83 5.73 -6.78
C GLY A 21 -9.17 4.24 -6.68
N GLY A 22 -8.22 3.36 -7.00
CA GLY A 22 -8.35 1.92 -6.79
C GLY A 22 -7.69 1.48 -5.48
N GLY A 23 -8.39 0.68 -4.69
CA GLY A 23 -7.90 -0.03 -3.51
C GLY A 23 -7.76 -1.53 -3.80
N GLY A 24 -6.68 -2.15 -3.34
CA GLY A 24 -6.55 -3.60 -3.32
C GLY A 24 -7.30 -4.17 -2.12
N GLY A 25 -8.20 -5.13 -2.31
CA GLY A 25 -8.97 -5.74 -1.23
C GLY A 25 -8.41 -7.07 -0.73
N GLY A 26 -8.95 -7.51 0.41
CA GLY A 26 -8.35 -8.52 1.28
C GLY A 26 -8.11 -9.89 0.64
N TYR A 27 -7.02 -10.52 1.06
CA TYR A 27 -6.64 -11.91 0.77
C TYR A 27 -6.31 -12.59 2.10
N ALA A 28 -6.80 -13.83 2.30
CA ALA A 28 -6.53 -14.61 3.49
C ALA A 28 -5.53 -15.74 3.16
N LEU A 29 -4.43 -15.79 3.92
CA LEU A 29 -3.38 -16.80 3.83
C LEU A 29 -3.05 -17.29 5.24
N GLY A 30 -2.81 -18.58 5.41
CA GLY A 30 -2.13 -19.11 6.60
C GLY A 30 -0.68 -18.65 6.60
N ARG A 31 -0.30 -17.77 7.54
CA ARG A 31 1.09 -17.33 7.72
C ARG A 31 1.57 -17.74 9.11
N PRO A 32 2.66 -18.54 9.23
CA PRO A 32 3.21 -18.87 10.53
C PRO A 32 3.69 -17.61 11.24
N VAL A 33 3.36 -17.49 12.53
CA VAL A 33 3.69 -16.33 13.37
C VAL A 33 4.89 -16.59 14.28
N ALA A 34 5.09 -17.84 14.68
CA ALA A 34 6.22 -18.29 15.50
C ALA A 34 6.47 -19.79 15.31
N VAL A 35 7.71 -20.19 15.58
CA VAL A 35 8.11 -21.58 15.83
C VAL A 35 8.20 -21.77 17.34
N ILE A 36 7.59 -22.83 17.84
CA ILE A 36 7.62 -23.19 19.25
C ILE A 36 8.45 -24.47 19.38
N SER A 37 9.52 -24.39 20.16
CA SER A 37 10.37 -25.54 20.50
C SER A 37 10.16 -25.89 21.97
N VAL A 38 9.91 -27.16 22.26
CA VAL A 38 9.71 -27.68 23.62
C VAL A 38 10.73 -28.77 23.88
N ASP A 39 11.52 -28.61 24.94
CA ASP A 39 12.50 -29.60 25.38
C ASP A 39 12.53 -29.72 26.92
N VAL A 40 13.45 -30.52 27.44
CA VAL A 40 13.60 -30.76 28.88
C VAL A 40 14.10 -29.54 29.66
N HIS A 41 14.63 -28.52 28.98
CA HIS A 41 15.12 -27.27 29.56
C HIS A 41 14.05 -26.16 29.51
N GLY A 42 12.98 -26.31 28.72
CA GLY A 42 11.81 -25.45 28.75
C GLY A 42 11.15 -25.23 27.38
N VAL A 43 10.48 -24.09 27.25
CA VAL A 43 9.76 -23.67 26.03
C VAL A 43 10.43 -22.43 25.45
N GLN A 44 10.76 -22.49 24.16
CA GLN A 44 11.30 -21.37 23.39
C GLN A 44 10.32 -20.98 22.29
N VAL A 45 10.06 -19.68 22.17
CA VAL A 45 9.17 -19.11 21.14
C VAL A 45 10.00 -18.20 20.23
N GLN A 46 10.20 -18.64 19.00
CA GLN A 46 10.97 -17.90 18.00
C GLN A 46 10.02 -17.30 16.95
N PRO A 47 9.86 -15.96 16.89
CA PRO A 47 9.04 -15.33 15.87
C PRO A 47 9.56 -15.60 14.45
N VAL A 48 8.65 -15.80 13.49
CA VAL A 48 9.02 -15.92 12.08
C VAL A 48 9.02 -14.54 11.44
N PHE A 49 10.20 -13.92 11.37
CA PHE A 49 10.38 -12.62 10.71
C PHE A 49 10.67 -12.79 9.22
N ASP A 50 9.85 -12.17 8.37
CA ASP A 50 9.98 -12.23 6.91
C ASP A 50 10.47 -10.88 6.37
N LEU A 51 11.79 -10.77 6.20
CA LEU A 51 12.44 -9.57 5.69
C LEU A 51 12.01 -9.25 4.25
N THR A 52 11.80 -10.28 3.41
CA THR A 52 11.41 -10.10 2.00
C THR A 52 10.06 -9.42 1.88
N LYS A 53 9.11 -9.76 2.75
CA LYS A 53 7.78 -9.11 2.73
C LYS A 53 7.84 -7.66 3.17
N VAL A 54 8.66 -7.33 4.15
CA VAL A 54 8.90 -5.93 4.53
C VAL A 54 9.53 -5.17 3.35
N ALA A 55 10.54 -5.77 2.71
CA ALA A 55 11.21 -5.15 1.57
C ALA A 55 10.27 -4.91 0.38
N ILE A 56 9.47 -5.90 0.00
CA ILE A 56 8.50 -5.77 -1.10
C ILE A 56 7.43 -4.74 -0.75
N ALA A 57 6.88 -4.78 0.47
CA ALA A 57 5.89 -3.80 0.90
C ALA A 57 6.44 -2.37 0.84
N ALA A 58 7.68 -2.17 1.30
CA ALA A 58 8.36 -0.88 1.23
C ALA A 58 8.56 -0.44 -0.23
N LEU A 59 9.07 -1.33 -1.09
CA LEU A 59 9.27 -1.05 -2.51
C LEU A 59 7.95 -0.63 -3.19
N THR A 60 6.86 -1.35 -2.95
CA THR A 60 5.54 -1.03 -3.50
C THR A 60 5.04 0.32 -3.01
N ALA A 61 5.14 0.58 -1.71
CA ALA A 61 4.71 1.85 -1.13
C ALA A 61 5.50 3.04 -1.70
N PHE A 62 6.83 2.96 -1.69
CA PHE A 62 7.68 4.02 -2.23
C PHE A 62 7.49 4.21 -3.74
N GLY A 63 7.35 3.12 -4.50
CA GLY A 63 7.07 3.18 -5.93
C GLY A 63 5.75 3.89 -6.24
N ALA A 64 4.69 3.57 -5.49
CA ALA A 64 3.38 4.22 -5.65
C ALA A 64 3.45 5.72 -5.34
N VAL A 65 4.08 6.09 -4.22
CA VAL A 65 4.27 7.49 -3.83
C VAL A 65 5.10 8.25 -4.86
N PHE A 66 6.19 7.67 -5.35
CA PHE A 66 7.05 8.26 -6.37
C PHE A 66 6.30 8.53 -7.68
N ILE A 67 5.51 7.56 -8.16
CA ILE A 67 4.72 7.71 -9.38
C ILE A 67 3.66 8.80 -9.21
N ALA A 68 2.93 8.81 -8.08
CA ALA A 68 1.93 9.81 -7.78
C ALA A 68 2.55 11.22 -7.74
N TRP A 69 3.68 11.37 -7.05
CA TRP A 69 4.40 12.64 -6.97
C TRP A 69 4.84 13.13 -8.35
N ARG A 70 5.48 12.27 -9.15
CA ARG A 70 5.91 12.61 -10.51
C ARG A 70 4.75 12.99 -11.44
N ARG A 71 3.57 12.38 -11.27
CA ARG A 71 2.37 12.76 -12.03
C ARG A 71 1.86 14.14 -11.64
N MET A 72 1.78 14.44 -10.34
CA MET A 72 1.31 15.74 -9.84
C MET A 72 2.25 16.87 -10.25
N SER A 73 3.57 16.69 -10.12
CA SER A 73 4.54 17.71 -10.56
C SER A 73 4.44 18.04 -12.05
N ARG A 74 4.15 17.04 -12.90
CA ARG A 74 3.95 17.28 -14.34
C ARG A 74 2.63 17.98 -14.65
N ALA A 75 1.60 17.73 -13.85
CA ALA A 75 0.31 18.39 -14.00
C ALA A 75 0.39 19.85 -13.56
N ALA A 76 1.09 20.14 -12.46
CA ALA A 76 1.31 21.50 -11.96
C ALA A 76 2.03 22.38 -12.99
N ASN A 77 3.15 21.90 -13.57
CA ASN A 77 3.90 22.69 -14.55
C ASN A 77 3.09 22.99 -15.83
N LYS A 78 2.13 22.13 -16.19
CA LYS A 78 1.28 22.34 -17.38
C LYS A 78 0.19 23.40 -17.16
N MET A 79 -0.13 23.72 -15.91
CA MET A 79 -1.07 24.80 -15.54
C MET A 79 -0.38 26.17 -15.48
N GLU A 80 0.94 26.21 -15.35
CA GLU A 80 1.72 27.45 -15.34
C GLU A 80 2.01 27.96 -16.77
N GLU A 81 1.90 27.09 -17.79
CA GLU A 81 2.24 27.40 -19.19
C GLU A 81 1.02 27.72 -20.09
N GLY A 82 -0.21 27.71 -19.58
CA GLY A 82 -1.45 27.96 -20.34
C GLY A 82 -2.27 29.11 -19.75
#